data_AF-A0A6L6E3T2-F1
#
_entry.id   AF-A0A6L6E3T2-F1
#
_cell.length_a   1.000
_cell.length_b   1.000
_cell.length_c   1.000
_cell.angle_alpha   90.00
_cell.angle_beta   90.00
_cell.angle_gamma   90.00
#
_symmetry.space_group_name_H-M   'P 1'
#
loop_
_entity.id
_entity.type
_entity.pdbx_description
1 polymer ?
#
loop_
_entity_poly.entity_id
_entity_poly.type
_entity_poly.pdbx_seq_one_letter_code
_entity_poly.pdbx_strand_id
1 'polypeptide(L)'
;MNKKTRGAVLLPLIGLNLGWFVFMAAAFVGLFEPDGYYSGPMGDVYNSGAEVRASTYLFLAGIALFSVLASIAHRRADHEYHDSGAKDAGARAAFAFATVAVIVGLVSGAIFAISVFMGSFSNNGGTTTPLGRFLGVYLPILLATVLVVLVLLRATVFRKSSPAATRAAAVGGHMQAAHDAPAASAEPEVKKALALGLSLPIITTAFAMILGLMFWDLQNRELSSWTWVIIQSVIAFGIIAGTRYSMKAIRSVSGSHSGVSGAVGAMNLNFVLSIIFGSIVTFMSFVMGFGAIDQLKWRSVITPTPKTIMNNFDANWVFVDFAPTYVLLLLVSVAVFFTLVSRHATKKAAAPETVDAAA
;
A
#
# COMPACT_ATOMS: atom_id res chain seq x y z
N MET A 1 18.90 3.02 -10.65
CA MET A 1 18.05 4.11 -10.13
C MET A 1 18.90 5.28 -9.68
N ASN A 2 18.78 6.39 -10.39
CA ASN A 2 19.35 7.69 -10.01
C ASN A 2 18.59 8.32 -8.81
N LYS A 3 19.06 9.47 -8.31
CA LYS A 3 18.45 10.13 -7.14
C LYS A 3 16.98 10.52 -7.36
N LYS A 4 16.62 10.94 -8.58
CA LYS A 4 15.27 11.38 -8.95
C LYS A 4 14.27 10.20 -8.96
N THR A 5 14.62 9.07 -9.58
CA THR A 5 13.81 7.84 -9.57
C THR A 5 13.59 7.30 -8.16
N ARG A 6 14.61 7.34 -7.28
CA ARG A 6 14.46 6.95 -5.86
C ARG A 6 13.47 7.85 -5.14
N GLY A 7 13.52 9.16 -5.39
CA GLY A 7 12.57 10.11 -4.82
C GLY A 7 11.11 9.85 -5.26
N ALA A 8 10.90 9.33 -6.47
CA ALA A 8 9.57 8.96 -6.95
C ALA A 8 9.03 7.67 -6.28
N VAL A 9 9.89 6.76 -5.82
CA VAL A 9 9.46 5.59 -5.01
C VAL A 9 9.27 5.97 -3.54
N LEU A 10 10.08 6.90 -3.03
CA LEU A 10 10.02 7.32 -1.63
C LEU A 10 8.70 8.06 -1.31
N LEU A 11 8.21 8.88 -2.25
CA LEU A 11 7.09 9.78 -1.98
C LEU A 11 5.76 9.08 -1.69
N PRO A 12 5.34 8.02 -2.43
CA PRO A 12 4.17 7.22 -2.05
C PRO A 12 4.34 6.50 -0.71
N LEU A 13 5.56 6.05 -0.39
CA LEU A 13 5.85 5.41 0.91
C LEU A 13 5.74 6.40 2.07
N ILE A 14 6.23 7.64 1.89
CA ILE A 14 6.01 8.72 2.86
C ILE A 14 4.51 8.97 3.02
N GLY A 15 3.77 9.05 1.91
CA GLY A 15 2.32 9.23 1.94
C GLY A 15 1.60 8.11 2.68
N LEU A 16 2.07 6.86 2.55
CA LEU A 16 1.52 5.71 3.25
C LEU A 16 1.71 5.85 4.77
N ASN A 17 2.92 6.22 5.22
CA ASN A 17 3.22 6.37 6.64
C ASN A 17 2.47 7.57 7.25
N LEU A 18 2.42 8.71 6.57
CA LEU A 18 1.65 9.85 7.04
C LEU A 18 0.15 9.56 7.04
N GLY A 19 -0.35 8.90 5.99
CA GLY A 19 -1.74 8.47 5.89
C GLY A 19 -2.13 7.55 7.04
N TRP A 20 -1.24 6.63 7.43
CA TRP A 20 -1.45 5.77 8.59
C TRP A 20 -1.67 6.56 9.87
N PHE A 21 -0.82 7.56 10.17
CA PHE A 21 -1.02 8.40 11.36
C PHE A 21 -2.34 9.17 11.32
N VAL A 22 -2.72 9.71 10.16
CA VAL A 22 -4.00 10.40 10.00
C VAL A 22 -5.18 9.43 10.20
N PHE A 23 -5.06 8.18 9.74
CA PHE A 23 -6.07 7.15 9.96
C PHE A 23 -6.19 6.75 11.44
N MET A 24 -5.06 6.61 12.14
CA MET A 24 -5.07 6.33 13.59
C MET A 24 -5.65 7.50 14.38
N ALA A 25 -5.33 8.74 14.00
CA ALA A 25 -5.94 9.93 14.58
C ALA A 25 -7.45 10.00 14.30
N ALA A 26 -7.89 9.65 13.09
CA ALA A 26 -9.30 9.58 12.73
C ALA A 26 -10.04 8.54 13.59
N ALA A 27 -9.46 7.34 13.75
CA ALA A 27 -10.00 6.31 14.60
C ALA A 27 -10.06 6.75 16.08
N PHE A 28 -9.00 7.40 16.58
CA PHE A 28 -8.96 7.91 17.94
C PHE A 28 -10.03 8.97 18.20
N VAL A 29 -10.18 9.94 17.30
CA VAL A 29 -11.25 10.95 17.37
C VAL A 29 -12.62 10.28 17.33
N GLY A 30 -12.78 9.23 16.52
CA GLY A 30 -13.99 8.44 16.44
C GLY A 30 -14.43 7.81 17.77
N LEU A 31 -13.50 7.51 18.69
CA LEU A 31 -13.84 6.95 20.01
C LEU A 31 -14.64 7.91 20.89
N PHE A 32 -14.56 9.22 20.62
CA PHE A 32 -15.26 10.27 21.38
C PHE A 32 -16.58 10.68 20.72
N GLU A 33 -16.90 10.13 19.55
CA GLU A 33 -18.14 10.40 18.85
C GLU A 33 -19.26 9.47 19.39
N PRO A 34 -20.48 9.98 19.63
CA PRO A 34 -21.61 9.15 20.01
C PRO A 34 -21.95 8.11 18.93
N ASP A 35 -21.89 6.82 19.28
CA ASP A 35 -22.10 5.70 18.36
C ASP A 35 -23.56 5.23 18.27
N GLY A 36 -24.51 6.00 18.78
CA GLY A 36 -25.94 5.68 18.66
C GLY A 36 -26.46 4.60 19.62
N TYR A 37 -25.56 3.76 20.14
CA TYR A 37 -25.91 2.58 20.91
C TYR A 37 -24.89 2.33 22.02
N TYR A 38 -25.41 2.20 23.24
CA TYR A 38 -24.62 1.89 24.41
C TYR A 38 -25.24 0.69 25.12
N SER A 39 -24.72 -0.53 24.88
CA SER A 39 -25.09 -1.72 25.66
C SER A 39 -24.14 -1.86 26.84
N GLY A 40 -24.63 -1.64 28.06
CA GLY A 40 -23.87 -1.86 29.29
C GLY A 40 -24.59 -2.82 30.25
N PRO A 41 -23.93 -3.24 31.34
CA PRO A 41 -24.54 -4.06 32.39
C PRO A 41 -25.79 -3.45 33.05
N MET A 42 -26.06 -2.16 32.80
CA MET A 42 -27.21 -1.41 33.33
C MET A 42 -28.33 -1.19 32.30
N GLY A 43 -28.30 -1.89 31.16
CA GLY A 43 -29.31 -1.79 30.08
C GLY A 43 -28.82 -1.04 28.85
N ASP A 44 -29.57 -1.16 27.76
CA ASP A 44 -29.27 -0.50 26.49
C ASP A 44 -29.71 0.98 26.55
N VAL A 45 -28.76 1.89 26.41
CA VAL A 45 -29.02 3.32 26.27
C VAL A 45 -28.87 3.69 24.80
N TYR A 46 -29.99 4.08 24.18
CA TYR A 46 -30.00 4.69 22.87
C TYR A 46 -29.60 6.16 23.00
N ASN A 47 -28.47 6.53 22.40
CA ASN A 47 -28.12 7.94 22.23
C ASN A 47 -28.34 8.28 20.75
N SER A 48 -28.71 9.51 20.40
CA SER A 48 -28.64 9.92 19.00
C SER A 48 -27.17 9.94 18.58
N GLY A 49 -26.80 9.14 17.58
CA GLY A 49 -25.44 9.17 17.02
C GLY A 49 -25.08 10.56 16.50
N ALA A 50 -23.79 10.88 16.44
CA ALA A 50 -23.36 12.17 15.89
C ALA A 50 -23.78 12.30 14.42
N GLU A 51 -24.58 13.33 14.11
CA GLU A 51 -24.97 13.63 12.72
C GLU A 51 -23.76 13.99 11.85
N VAL A 52 -22.76 14.64 12.44
CA VAL A 52 -21.51 15.04 11.79
C VAL A 52 -20.34 14.47 12.56
N ARG A 53 -19.55 13.62 11.89
CA ARG A 53 -18.40 12.92 12.46
C ARG A 53 -17.11 13.54 11.96
N ALA A 54 -16.31 14.08 12.86
CA ALA A 54 -14.97 14.60 12.55
C ALA A 54 -14.04 13.48 12.05
N SER A 55 -14.20 12.27 12.58
CA SER A 55 -13.46 11.07 12.15
C SER A 55 -13.60 10.82 10.64
N THR A 56 -14.81 10.99 10.08
CA THR A 56 -15.08 10.84 8.64
C THR A 56 -14.23 11.77 7.78
N TYR A 57 -14.09 13.03 8.18
CA TYR A 57 -13.26 14.01 7.48
C TYR A 57 -11.77 13.74 7.62
N LEU A 58 -11.34 13.22 8.77
CA LEU A 58 -9.95 12.84 8.99
C LEU A 58 -9.56 11.60 8.15
N PHE A 59 -10.44 10.60 8.04
CA PHE A 59 -10.23 9.48 7.11
C PHE A 59 -10.07 9.98 5.67
N LEU A 60 -10.94 10.88 5.23
CA LEU A 60 -10.81 11.51 3.92
C LEU A 60 -9.49 12.28 3.77
N ALA A 61 -9.06 13.02 4.80
CA ALA A 61 -7.80 13.74 4.79
C ALA A 61 -6.60 12.80 4.64
N GLY A 62 -6.61 11.63 5.28
CA GLY A 62 -5.57 10.62 5.12
C GLY A 62 -5.52 10.06 3.70
N ILE A 63 -6.68 9.79 3.09
CA ILE A 63 -6.78 9.34 1.68
C ILE A 63 -6.28 10.44 0.75
N ALA A 64 -6.66 11.70 1.00
CA ALA A 64 -6.22 12.85 0.22
C ALA A 64 -4.70 13.02 0.29
N LEU A 65 -4.11 12.92 1.49
CA LEU A 65 -2.68 13.06 1.70
C LEU A 65 -1.91 11.98 0.92
N PHE A 66 -2.30 10.71 1.05
CA PHE A 66 -1.70 9.62 0.30
C PHE A 66 -1.85 9.81 -1.21
N SER A 67 -3.06 10.10 -1.68
CA SER A 67 -3.36 10.22 -3.12
C SER A 67 -2.64 11.40 -3.77
N VAL A 68 -2.54 12.53 -3.07
CA VAL A 68 -1.79 13.69 -3.56
C VAL A 68 -0.30 13.37 -3.65
N LEU A 69 0.30 12.75 -2.63
CA LEU A 69 1.71 12.36 -2.68
C LEU A 69 1.97 11.30 -3.76
N ALA A 70 1.09 10.31 -3.92
CA ALA A 70 1.16 9.33 -5.00
C ALA A 70 1.08 10.00 -6.38
N SER A 71 0.19 10.98 -6.57
CA SER A 71 0.07 11.72 -7.83
C SER A 71 1.29 12.60 -8.15
N ILE A 72 1.92 13.21 -7.14
CA ILE A 72 3.19 13.95 -7.30
C ILE A 72 4.29 12.97 -7.73
N ALA A 73 4.36 11.80 -7.08
CA ALA A 73 5.32 10.76 -7.38
C ALA A 73 5.19 10.27 -8.83
N HIS A 74 3.95 10.01 -9.25
CA HIS A 74 3.62 9.56 -10.59
C HIS A 74 4.08 10.55 -11.65
N ARG A 75 3.83 11.85 -11.45
CA ARG A 75 4.30 12.90 -12.38
C ARG A 75 5.83 12.96 -12.45
N ARG A 76 6.53 12.81 -11.32
CA ARG A 76 8.00 12.78 -11.27
C ARG A 76 8.57 11.54 -11.98
N ALA A 77 7.95 10.38 -11.77
CA ALA A 77 8.35 9.14 -12.42
C ALA A 77 8.10 9.17 -13.92
N ASP A 78 6.96 9.73 -14.36
CA ASP A 78 6.62 9.91 -15.77
C ASP A 78 7.67 10.75 -16.49
N HIS A 79 8.02 11.92 -15.94
CA HIS A 79 9.05 12.80 -16.49
C HIS A 79 10.38 12.07 -16.72
N GLU A 80 10.83 11.33 -15.71
CA GLU A 80 12.09 10.60 -15.77
C GLU A 80 12.05 9.41 -16.74
N TYR A 81 10.90 8.77 -16.89
CA TYR A 81 10.70 7.71 -17.86
C TYR A 81 10.78 8.22 -19.31
N HIS A 82 10.30 9.45 -19.58
CA HIS A 82 10.51 10.12 -20.88
C HIS A 82 11.95 10.52 -21.11
N ASP A 83 12.55 11.20 -20.14
CA ASP A 83 13.92 11.72 -20.27
C ASP A 83 14.94 10.58 -20.52
N SER A 84 14.67 9.39 -19.99
CA SER A 84 15.50 8.19 -20.19
C SER A 84 15.20 7.44 -21.50
N GLY A 85 14.30 7.94 -22.34
CA GLY A 85 13.93 7.33 -23.62
C GLY A 85 13.36 5.92 -23.48
N ALA A 86 12.66 5.61 -22.38
CA ALA A 86 12.09 4.30 -22.07
C ALA A 86 13.09 3.12 -21.93
N LYS A 87 14.41 3.39 -21.91
CA LYS A 87 15.45 2.35 -21.81
C LYS A 87 15.88 2.03 -20.38
N ASP A 88 15.65 2.93 -19.41
CA ASP A 88 16.01 2.67 -18.01
C ASP A 88 14.95 1.83 -17.30
N ALA A 89 15.32 0.58 -16.97
CA ALA A 89 14.48 -0.34 -16.21
C ALA A 89 14.10 0.23 -14.82
N GLY A 90 14.97 1.06 -14.21
CA GLY A 90 14.70 1.69 -12.92
C GLY A 90 13.62 2.78 -13.01
N ALA A 91 13.65 3.62 -14.04
CA ALA A 91 12.61 4.60 -14.31
C ALA A 91 11.26 3.92 -14.59
N ARG A 92 11.26 2.82 -15.36
CA ARG A 92 10.05 2.03 -15.62
C ARG A 92 9.43 1.46 -14.34
N ALA A 93 10.25 0.88 -13.46
CA ALA A 93 9.78 0.31 -12.20
C ALA A 93 9.25 1.38 -11.24
N ALA A 94 9.91 2.54 -11.15
CA ALA A 94 9.42 3.67 -10.36
C ALA A 94 8.07 4.18 -10.88
N PHE A 95 7.91 4.25 -12.20
CA PHE A 95 6.66 4.66 -12.84
C PHE A 95 5.52 3.65 -12.58
N ALA A 96 5.79 2.35 -12.72
CA ALA A 96 4.81 1.31 -12.40
C ALA A 96 4.38 1.37 -10.92
N PHE A 97 5.34 1.49 -10.00
CA PHE A 97 5.06 1.63 -8.57
C PHE A 97 4.20 2.86 -8.25
N ALA A 98 4.56 4.02 -8.80
CA ALA A 98 3.79 5.25 -8.58
C ALA A 98 2.38 5.17 -9.21
N THR A 99 2.24 4.46 -10.34
CA THR A 99 0.93 4.21 -10.97
C THR A 99 0.04 3.36 -10.06
N VAL A 100 0.57 2.26 -9.51
CA VAL A 100 -0.15 1.42 -8.56
C VAL A 100 -0.56 2.23 -7.32
N ALA A 101 0.33 3.06 -6.79
CA ALA A 101 0.01 3.91 -5.64
C ALA A 101 -1.13 4.90 -5.94
N VAL A 102 -1.18 5.49 -7.14
CA VAL A 102 -2.31 6.33 -7.57
C VAL A 102 -3.60 5.52 -7.63
N ILE A 103 -3.57 4.32 -8.22
CA ILE A 103 -4.74 3.44 -8.29
C ILE A 103 -5.26 3.10 -6.90
N VAL A 104 -4.36 2.75 -5.96
CA VAL A 104 -4.74 2.48 -4.57
C VAL A 104 -5.44 3.69 -3.96
N GLY A 105 -4.92 4.90 -4.14
CA GLY A 105 -5.54 6.12 -3.61
C GLY A 105 -6.93 6.39 -4.18
N LEU A 106 -7.12 6.17 -5.49
CA LEU A 106 -8.41 6.31 -6.17
C LEU A 106 -9.42 5.27 -5.66
N VAL A 107 -9.00 4.01 -5.52
CA VAL A 107 -9.85 2.93 -5.00
C VAL A 107 -10.22 3.21 -3.55
N SER A 108 -9.28 3.65 -2.70
CA SER A 108 -9.57 4.03 -1.32
C SER A 108 -10.58 5.17 -1.24
N GLY A 109 -10.48 6.19 -2.11
CA GLY A 109 -11.48 7.27 -2.17
C GLY A 109 -12.87 6.79 -2.58
N ALA A 110 -12.96 5.86 -3.52
CA ALA A 110 -14.22 5.24 -3.92
C ALA A 110 -14.84 4.40 -2.81
N ILE A 111 -14.05 3.53 -2.15
CA ILE A 111 -14.49 2.73 -1.01
C ILE A 111 -14.98 3.65 0.11
N PHE A 112 -14.26 4.72 0.43
CA PHE A 112 -14.67 5.70 1.44
C PHE A 112 -16.05 6.30 1.13
N ALA A 113 -16.27 6.77 -0.09
CA ALA A 113 -17.56 7.34 -0.49
C ALA A 113 -18.71 6.33 -0.35
N ILE A 114 -18.46 5.07 -0.75
CA ILE A 114 -19.42 3.97 -0.58
C ILE A 114 -19.67 3.69 0.91
N SER A 115 -18.64 3.67 1.75
CA SER A 115 -18.77 3.45 3.20
C SER A 115 -19.59 4.55 3.87
N VAL A 116 -19.38 5.82 3.54
CA VAL A 116 -20.17 6.94 4.06
C VAL A 116 -21.63 6.85 3.58
N PHE A 117 -21.85 6.52 2.31
CA PHE A 117 -23.19 6.33 1.75
C PHE A 117 -23.93 5.18 2.44
N MET A 118 -23.30 4.01 2.55
CA MET A 118 -23.90 2.83 3.21
C MET A 118 -24.16 3.08 4.70
N GLY A 119 -23.22 3.72 5.39
CA GLY A 119 -23.36 4.09 6.80
C GLY A 119 -24.56 5.01 7.07
N SER A 120 -24.94 5.84 6.09
CA SER A 120 -26.08 6.76 6.23
C SER A 120 -27.44 6.05 6.40
N PHE A 121 -27.56 4.78 5.98
CA PHE A 121 -28.77 3.99 6.17
C PHE A 121 -28.86 3.31 7.55
N SER A 122 -27.75 3.21 8.27
CA SER A 122 -27.66 2.53 9.58
C SER A 122 -28.18 3.37 10.75
N ASN A 123 -28.84 4.51 10.47
CA ASN A 123 -29.33 5.40 11.51
C ASN A 123 -30.61 4.84 12.14
N ASN A 124 -30.45 4.17 13.27
CA ASN A 124 -31.51 3.47 13.98
C ASN A 124 -32.49 4.43 14.68
N GLY A 125 -33.40 5.04 13.91
CA GLY A 125 -34.59 5.72 14.46
C GLY A 125 -34.45 7.20 14.83
N GLY A 126 -33.29 7.83 14.60
CA GLY A 126 -33.12 9.28 14.78
C GLY A 126 -33.51 10.09 13.53
N THR A 127 -34.31 11.14 13.68
CA THR A 127 -34.55 12.13 12.61
C THR A 127 -33.29 12.99 12.43
N THR A 128 -32.63 12.86 11.28
CA THR A 128 -31.46 13.69 10.96
C THR A 128 -31.87 15.07 10.47
N THR A 129 -31.22 16.11 10.98
CA THR A 129 -31.42 17.46 10.43
C THR A 129 -30.95 17.54 8.97
N PRO A 130 -31.55 18.39 8.12
CA PRO A 130 -31.09 18.57 6.74
C PRO A 130 -29.61 19.00 6.67
N LEU A 131 -29.18 19.86 7.61
CA LEU A 131 -27.80 20.31 7.71
C LEU A 131 -26.87 19.17 8.14
N GLY A 132 -27.28 18.36 9.12
CA GLY A 132 -26.57 17.17 9.57
C GLY A 132 -26.39 16.15 8.44
N ARG A 133 -27.40 15.94 7.59
CA ARG A 133 -27.29 15.05 6.42
C ARG A 133 -26.33 15.60 5.36
N PHE A 134 -26.35 16.92 5.13
CA PHE A 134 -25.41 17.57 4.22
C PHE A 134 -23.97 17.45 4.70
N LEU A 135 -23.69 17.80 5.95
CA LEU A 135 -22.33 17.75 6.51
C LEU A 135 -21.88 16.34 6.89
N GLY A 136 -22.78 15.41 7.23
CA GLY A 136 -22.42 14.04 7.60
C GLY A 136 -22.21 13.11 6.42
N VAL A 137 -22.91 13.35 5.30
CA VAL A 137 -22.98 12.40 4.17
C VAL A 137 -22.62 13.07 2.85
N TYR A 138 -23.35 14.11 2.46
CA TYR A 138 -23.21 14.68 1.11
C TYR A 138 -21.85 15.37 0.88
N LEU A 139 -21.41 16.19 1.84
CA LEU A 139 -20.16 16.93 1.73
C LEU A 139 -18.92 16.01 1.70
N PRO A 140 -18.76 15.01 2.59
CA PRO A 140 -17.65 14.05 2.50
C PRO A 140 -17.61 13.29 1.17
N ILE A 141 -18.77 12.84 0.66
CA ILE A 141 -18.85 12.15 -0.63
C ILE A 141 -18.42 13.08 -1.76
N LEU A 142 -18.93 14.32 -1.79
CA LEU A 142 -18.57 15.30 -2.82
C LEU A 142 -17.08 15.62 -2.80
N LEU A 143 -16.50 15.82 -1.62
CA LEU A 143 -15.05 16.06 -1.46
C LEU A 143 -14.22 14.86 -1.93
N ALA A 144 -14.65 13.63 -1.62
CA ALA A 144 -13.99 12.42 -2.10
C ALA A 144 -14.05 12.30 -3.63
N THR A 145 -15.20 12.59 -4.25
CA THR A 145 -15.34 12.61 -5.70
C THR A 145 -14.43 13.66 -6.35
N VAL A 146 -14.41 14.89 -5.82
CA VAL A 146 -13.53 15.95 -6.30
C VAL A 146 -12.06 15.52 -6.20
N LEU A 147 -11.64 14.95 -5.08
CA LEU A 147 -10.29 14.41 -4.90
C LEU A 147 -9.95 13.37 -5.97
N VAL A 148 -10.82 12.37 -6.17
CA VAL A 148 -10.64 11.30 -7.16
C VAL A 148 -10.49 11.88 -8.57
N VAL A 149 -11.35 12.83 -8.94
CA VAL A 149 -11.29 13.50 -10.25
C VAL A 149 -9.98 14.28 -10.41
N LEU A 150 -9.57 15.06 -9.40
CA LEU A 150 -8.32 15.82 -9.45
C LEU A 150 -7.08 14.92 -9.59
N VAL A 151 -7.05 13.81 -8.83
CA VAL A 151 -5.95 12.83 -8.89
C VAL A 151 -5.93 12.13 -10.24
N LEU A 152 -7.10 11.75 -10.78
CA LEU A 152 -7.23 11.14 -12.09
C LEU A 152 -6.73 12.08 -13.19
N LEU A 153 -7.25 13.31 -13.25
CA LEU A 153 -6.83 14.32 -14.24
C LEU A 153 -5.33 14.57 -14.18
N ARG A 154 -4.77 14.64 -12.96
CA ARG A 154 -3.33 14.81 -12.76
C ARG A 154 -2.51 13.62 -13.24
N ALA A 155 -3.02 12.40 -13.07
CA ALA A 155 -2.33 11.18 -13.47
C ALA A 155 -2.46 10.89 -14.98
N THR A 156 -3.57 11.29 -15.62
CA THR A 156 -3.90 10.89 -17.00
C THR A 156 -3.79 12.03 -18.02
N VAL A 157 -4.33 13.22 -17.72
CA VAL A 157 -4.46 14.33 -18.69
C VAL A 157 -3.17 15.14 -18.80
N PHE A 158 -2.51 15.45 -17.68
CA PHE A 158 -1.29 16.27 -17.68
C PHE A 158 0.01 15.48 -17.86
N ARG A 159 -0.09 14.29 -18.46
CA ARG A 159 1.01 13.34 -18.62
C ARG A 159 1.78 13.57 -19.91
N LYS A 160 3.11 13.37 -19.90
CA LYS A 160 3.94 13.46 -21.11
C LYS A 160 4.13 12.11 -21.81
N SER A 161 3.72 10.99 -21.20
CA SER A 161 3.77 9.65 -21.83
C SER A 161 2.61 9.32 -22.73
N SER A 162 2.99 8.82 -23.91
CA SER A 162 2.12 8.08 -24.82
C SER A 162 1.34 6.99 -24.07
N PRO A 163 0.04 6.79 -24.35
CA PRO A 163 -0.83 5.81 -23.71
C PRO A 163 -0.29 4.36 -23.66
N ALA A 164 0.57 4.00 -24.62
CA ALA A 164 1.21 2.68 -24.68
C ALA A 164 2.16 2.39 -23.51
N ALA A 165 2.85 3.42 -22.98
CA ALA A 165 3.78 3.28 -21.86
C ALA A 165 3.07 2.97 -20.54
N THR A 166 1.87 3.51 -20.34
CA THR A 166 1.04 3.27 -19.14
C THR A 166 0.42 1.89 -19.14
N ARG A 167 -0.07 1.43 -20.31
CA ARG A 167 -0.59 0.05 -20.45
C ARG A 167 0.52 -0.99 -20.21
N ALA A 168 1.72 -0.72 -20.71
CA ALA A 168 2.89 -1.59 -20.51
C ALA A 168 3.55 -1.47 -19.11
N ALA A 169 3.18 -0.49 -18.28
CA ALA A 169 3.71 -0.30 -16.93
C ALA A 169 2.71 -0.73 -15.84
N ALA A 170 1.41 -0.47 -16.03
CA ALA A 170 0.34 -0.92 -15.15
C ALA A 170 0.14 -2.44 -15.18
N VAL A 171 0.51 -3.08 -16.30
CA VAL A 171 0.29 -4.51 -16.53
C VAL A 171 1.61 -5.32 -16.50
N GLY A 172 2.75 -4.67 -16.24
CA GLY A 172 4.06 -5.26 -16.43
C GLY A 172 4.36 -5.47 -17.92
N GLY A 173 5.60 -5.21 -18.34
CA GLY A 173 5.96 -5.04 -19.75
C GLY A 173 5.79 -6.22 -20.70
N HIS A 174 5.19 -7.31 -20.25
CA HIS A 174 5.03 -8.55 -20.99
C HIS A 174 3.63 -8.71 -21.60
N MET A 175 2.64 -7.92 -21.19
CA MET A 175 1.25 -8.14 -21.62
C MET A 175 0.86 -7.43 -22.94
N GLN A 176 1.50 -6.30 -23.29
CA GLN A 176 1.15 -5.56 -24.52
C GLN A 176 1.73 -6.19 -25.80
N ALA A 177 2.88 -6.89 -25.71
CA ALA A 177 3.47 -7.54 -26.88
C ALA A 177 2.57 -8.64 -27.47
N ALA A 178 1.55 -9.09 -26.73
CA ALA A 178 0.63 -10.14 -27.15
C ALA A 178 -0.68 -9.63 -27.77
N HIS A 179 -1.07 -8.36 -27.55
CA HIS A 179 -2.33 -7.83 -28.10
C HIS A 179 -2.18 -7.36 -29.56
N ASP A 180 -0.98 -6.90 -29.95
CA ASP A 180 -0.72 -6.33 -31.27
C ASP A 180 0.05 -7.30 -32.20
N ALA A 181 0.33 -8.53 -31.74
CA ALA A 181 0.90 -9.59 -32.56
C ALA A 181 -0.25 -10.46 -33.13
N PRO A 182 -0.24 -10.80 -34.44
CA PRO A 182 -1.22 -11.71 -35.01
C PRO A 182 -1.26 -13.01 -34.18
N ALA A 183 -2.44 -13.33 -33.62
CA ALA A 183 -2.65 -14.46 -32.71
C ALA A 183 -2.27 -15.84 -33.28
N ALA A 184 -1.94 -15.92 -34.57
CA ALA A 184 -1.59 -17.13 -35.30
C ALA A 184 -0.11 -17.53 -35.21
N SER A 185 0.81 -16.69 -34.70
CA SER A 185 2.25 -17.00 -34.69
C SER A 185 2.95 -16.90 -33.32
N ALA A 186 2.22 -16.72 -32.23
CA ALA A 186 2.83 -16.68 -30.89
C ALA A 186 3.23 -18.08 -30.40
N GLU A 187 4.52 -18.29 -30.16
CA GLU A 187 5.12 -19.48 -29.56
C GLU A 187 4.40 -19.91 -28.26
N PRO A 188 4.40 -21.22 -27.92
CA PRO A 188 3.72 -21.74 -26.73
C PRO A 188 4.17 -21.05 -25.42
N GLU A 189 5.41 -20.56 -25.36
CA GLU A 189 5.94 -19.83 -24.20
C GLU A 189 5.29 -18.46 -24.01
N VAL A 190 4.97 -17.75 -25.09
CA VAL A 190 4.28 -16.44 -25.03
C VAL A 190 2.84 -16.62 -24.58
N LYS A 191 2.15 -17.66 -25.08
CA LYS A 191 0.79 -18.00 -24.64
C LYS A 191 0.74 -18.40 -23.16
N LYS A 192 1.72 -19.18 -22.70
CA LYS A 192 1.87 -19.55 -21.28
C LYS A 192 2.21 -18.33 -20.41
N ALA A 193 3.11 -17.45 -20.85
CA ALA A 193 3.44 -16.21 -20.14
C ALA A 193 2.25 -15.24 -20.08
N LEU A 194 1.44 -15.18 -21.14
CA LEU A 194 0.20 -14.39 -21.19
C LEU A 194 -0.87 -14.96 -20.26
N ALA A 195 -1.09 -16.28 -20.31
CA ALA A 195 -2.03 -16.97 -19.43
C ALA A 195 -1.64 -16.81 -17.95
N LEU A 196 -0.34 -16.94 -17.63
CA LEU A 196 0.19 -16.68 -16.29
C LEU A 196 0.07 -15.19 -15.92
N GLY A 197 0.37 -14.27 -16.84
CA GLY A 197 0.21 -12.84 -16.58
C GLY A 197 -1.23 -12.43 -16.23
N LEU A 198 -2.22 -13.09 -16.84
CA LEU A 198 -3.65 -12.78 -16.62
C LEU A 198 -4.22 -13.50 -15.38
N SER A 199 -3.84 -14.76 -15.17
CA SER A 199 -4.39 -15.60 -14.09
C SER A 199 -3.67 -15.43 -12.76
N LEU A 200 -2.37 -15.13 -12.76
CA LEU A 200 -1.57 -15.06 -11.54
C LEU A 200 -2.03 -13.97 -10.56
N PRO A 201 -2.47 -12.77 -10.99
CA PRO A 201 -3.06 -11.80 -10.05
C PRO A 201 -4.31 -12.34 -9.36
N ILE A 202 -5.21 -12.98 -10.11
CA ILE A 202 -6.46 -13.56 -9.58
C ILE A 202 -6.16 -14.71 -8.62
N ILE A 203 -5.26 -15.62 -9.02
CA ILE A 203 -4.82 -16.74 -8.18
C ILE A 203 -4.12 -16.23 -6.92
N THR A 204 -3.30 -15.17 -7.03
CA THR A 204 -2.62 -14.55 -5.88
C THR A 204 -3.62 -13.92 -4.92
N THR A 205 -4.67 -13.25 -5.43
CA THR A 205 -5.75 -12.70 -4.59
C THR A 205 -6.52 -13.82 -3.89
N ALA A 206 -6.90 -14.87 -4.61
CA ALA A 206 -7.60 -16.01 -4.01
C ALA A 206 -6.75 -16.71 -2.94
N PHE A 207 -5.47 -16.93 -3.23
CA PHE A 207 -4.51 -17.53 -2.29
C PHE A 207 -4.31 -16.63 -1.05
N ALA A 208 -4.21 -15.31 -1.22
CA ALA A 208 -4.10 -14.37 -0.11
C ALA A 208 -5.34 -14.38 0.79
N MET A 209 -6.55 -14.47 0.21
CA MET A 209 -7.78 -14.61 1.00
C MET A 209 -7.83 -15.92 1.78
N ILE A 210 -7.46 -17.05 1.16
CA ILE A 210 -7.42 -18.36 1.82
C ILE A 210 -6.38 -18.38 2.94
N LEU A 211 -5.18 -17.84 2.71
CA LEU A 211 -4.17 -17.73 3.76
C LEU A 211 -4.63 -16.80 4.88
N GLY A 212 -5.31 -15.68 4.57
CA GLY A 212 -5.87 -14.77 5.57
C GLY A 212 -6.88 -15.47 6.49
N LEU A 213 -7.80 -16.24 5.91
CA LEU A 213 -8.75 -17.07 6.65
C LEU A 213 -8.06 -18.18 7.44
N MET A 214 -7.06 -18.85 6.85
CA MET A 214 -6.31 -19.90 7.52
C MET A 214 -5.52 -19.37 8.73
N PHE A 215 -4.92 -18.19 8.64
CA PHE A 215 -4.26 -17.56 9.78
C PHE A 215 -5.25 -17.15 10.86
N TRP A 216 -6.43 -16.65 10.48
CA TRP A 216 -7.53 -16.38 11.41
C TRP A 216 -7.95 -17.66 12.16
N ASP A 217 -8.11 -18.78 11.44
CA ASP A 217 -8.54 -20.06 12.02
C ASP A 217 -7.46 -20.77 12.85
N LEU A 218 -6.19 -20.66 12.46
CA LEU A 218 -5.06 -21.27 13.18
C LEU A 218 -4.69 -20.52 14.47
N GLN A 219 -5.04 -19.24 14.57
CA GLN A 219 -4.70 -18.36 15.68
C GLN A 219 -5.79 -18.28 16.74
N ASN A 220 -6.38 -19.41 17.14
CA ASN A 220 -7.14 -19.53 18.39
C ASN A 220 -6.33 -19.12 19.66
N ARG A 221 -5.14 -18.51 19.50
CA ARG A 221 -4.38 -17.71 20.46
C ARG A 221 -3.77 -16.47 19.77
N GLU A 222 -4.00 -15.29 20.34
CA GLU A 222 -3.40 -14.05 19.84
C GLU A 222 -1.89 -14.02 20.15
N LEU A 223 -1.06 -13.95 19.10
CA LEU A 223 0.37 -13.69 19.25
C LEU A 223 0.59 -12.21 19.62
N SER A 224 1.55 -11.94 20.51
CA SER A 224 1.90 -10.56 20.86
C SER A 224 2.30 -9.75 19.62
N SER A 225 1.88 -8.48 19.57
CA SER A 225 2.19 -7.56 18.47
C SER A 225 3.69 -7.43 18.19
N TRP A 226 4.54 -7.51 19.21
CA TRP A 226 6.00 -7.51 19.05
C TRP A 226 6.55 -8.81 18.45
N THR A 227 5.92 -9.95 18.73
CA THR A 227 6.28 -11.23 18.10
C THR A 227 6.10 -11.14 16.59
N TRP A 228 5.01 -10.51 16.13
CA TRP A 228 4.80 -10.24 14.71
C TRP A 228 5.91 -9.37 14.12
N VAL A 229 6.30 -8.28 14.78
CA VAL A 229 7.40 -7.41 14.32
C VAL A 229 8.70 -8.19 14.11
N ILE A 230 9.05 -9.08 15.05
CA ILE A 230 10.27 -9.88 14.96
C ILE A 230 10.20 -10.83 13.75
N ILE A 231 9.09 -11.57 13.60
CA ILE A 231 8.88 -12.49 12.47
C ILE A 231 8.99 -11.73 11.14
N GLN A 232 8.27 -10.60 11.00
CA GLN A 232 8.29 -9.82 9.78
C GLN A 232 9.66 -9.19 9.51
N SER A 233 10.44 -8.88 10.54
CA SER A 233 11.81 -8.34 10.40
C SER A 233 12.76 -9.36 9.78
N VAL A 234 12.67 -10.62 10.23
CA VAL A 234 13.47 -11.71 9.67
C VAL A 234 13.09 -11.97 8.21
N ILE A 235 11.79 -11.97 7.89
CA ILE A 235 11.31 -12.17 6.51
C ILE A 235 11.77 -11.02 5.61
N ALA A 236 11.60 -9.76 6.05
CA ALA A 236 12.04 -8.60 5.29
C ALA A 236 13.55 -8.62 5.03
N PHE A 237 14.35 -8.98 6.06
CA PHE A 237 15.79 -9.15 5.89
C PHE A 237 16.11 -10.22 4.83
N GLY A 238 15.43 -11.38 4.88
CA GLY A 238 15.58 -12.45 3.90
C GLY A 238 15.26 -12.00 2.48
N ILE A 239 14.17 -11.25 2.27
CA ILE A 239 13.76 -10.73 0.95
C ILE A 239 14.79 -9.72 0.41
N ILE A 240 15.25 -8.78 1.25
CA ILE A 240 16.23 -7.77 0.84
C ILE A 240 17.58 -8.43 0.53
N ALA A 241 18.05 -9.32 1.41
CA ALA A 241 19.30 -10.04 1.23
C ALA A 241 19.24 -10.93 -0.01
N GLY A 242 18.17 -11.71 -0.16
CA GLY A 242 17.93 -12.56 -1.33
C GLY A 242 17.96 -11.78 -2.64
N THR A 243 17.26 -10.64 -2.70
CA THR A 243 17.28 -9.76 -3.88
C THR A 243 18.69 -9.25 -4.19
N ARG A 244 19.46 -8.85 -3.17
CA ARG A 244 20.85 -8.38 -3.36
C ARG A 244 21.77 -9.48 -3.85
N TYR A 245 21.68 -10.69 -3.30
CA TYR A 245 22.50 -11.83 -3.72
C TYR A 245 22.15 -12.30 -5.13
N SER A 246 20.85 -12.37 -5.50
CA SER A 246 20.42 -12.67 -6.88
C SER A 246 20.98 -11.63 -7.87
N MET A 247 20.94 -10.34 -7.53
CA MET A 247 21.52 -9.29 -8.38
C MET A 247 23.04 -9.37 -8.48
N LYS A 248 23.73 -9.79 -7.40
CA LYS A 248 25.18 -10.03 -7.43
C LYS A 248 25.52 -11.19 -8.37
N ALA A 249 24.77 -12.30 -8.29
CA ALA A 249 24.96 -13.48 -9.14
C ALA A 249 24.73 -13.17 -10.63
N ILE A 250 23.67 -12.43 -10.97
CA ILE A 250 23.41 -12.04 -12.38
C ILE A 250 24.51 -11.15 -12.93
N ARG A 251 25.10 -10.28 -12.09
CA ARG A 251 26.18 -9.38 -12.49
C ARG A 251 27.55 -10.08 -12.57
N SER A 252 27.74 -11.20 -11.89
CA SER A 252 29.02 -11.93 -11.87
C SER A 252 29.17 -12.96 -12.98
N VAL A 253 28.09 -13.37 -13.64
CA VAL A 253 28.19 -14.31 -14.76
C VAL A 253 28.50 -13.55 -16.05
N SER A 254 29.78 -13.52 -16.45
CA SER A 254 30.16 -13.23 -17.83
C SER A 254 30.24 -14.56 -18.60
N GLY A 255 29.26 -14.84 -19.46
CA GLY A 255 29.41 -15.83 -20.53
C GLY A 255 28.71 -17.20 -20.37
N SER A 256 28.00 -17.51 -19.29
CA SER A 256 27.21 -18.76 -19.18
C SER A 256 25.71 -18.49 -19.06
N HIS A 257 24.93 -18.88 -20.07
CA HIS A 257 23.47 -18.69 -20.13
C HIS A 257 22.70 -19.45 -19.02
N SER A 258 23.22 -20.58 -18.51
CA SER A 258 22.50 -21.42 -17.54
C SER A 258 22.52 -20.86 -16.11
N GLY A 259 23.63 -20.27 -15.68
CA GLY A 259 23.75 -19.62 -14.36
C GLY A 259 22.95 -18.32 -14.25
N VAL A 260 22.80 -17.60 -15.37
CA VAL A 260 21.97 -16.39 -15.45
C VAL A 260 20.49 -16.73 -15.34
N SER A 261 20.02 -17.81 -15.98
CA SER A 261 18.61 -18.22 -15.94
C SER A 261 18.14 -18.58 -14.52
N GLY A 262 18.92 -19.34 -13.76
CA GLY A 262 18.59 -19.68 -12.36
C GLY A 262 18.57 -18.45 -11.45
N ALA A 263 19.51 -17.52 -11.61
CA ALA A 263 19.57 -16.30 -10.83
C ALA A 263 18.42 -15.32 -11.17
N VAL A 264 17.99 -15.28 -12.43
CA VAL A 264 16.79 -14.54 -12.88
C VAL A 264 15.51 -15.16 -12.31
N GLY A 265 15.41 -16.49 -12.30
CA GLY A 265 14.29 -17.22 -11.70
C GLY A 265 14.13 -16.91 -10.21
N ALA A 266 15.23 -16.99 -9.44
CA ALA A 266 15.25 -16.63 -8.02
C ALA A 266 14.88 -15.16 -7.77
N MET A 267 15.29 -14.24 -8.65
CA MET A 267 14.92 -12.82 -8.55
C MET A 267 13.41 -12.62 -8.73
N ASN A 268 12.80 -13.28 -9.71
CA ASN A 268 11.37 -13.15 -9.97
C ASN A 268 10.53 -13.72 -8.82
N LEU A 269 10.97 -14.83 -8.23
CA LEU A 269 10.32 -15.40 -7.05
C LEU A 269 10.41 -14.44 -5.85
N ASN A 270 11.60 -13.91 -5.56
CA ASN A 270 11.79 -12.93 -4.49
C ASN A 270 10.97 -11.66 -4.70
N PHE A 271 10.76 -11.25 -5.96
CA PHE A 271 9.91 -10.11 -6.29
C PHE A 271 8.43 -10.37 -5.97
N VAL A 272 7.87 -11.50 -6.41
CA VAL A 272 6.48 -11.87 -6.09
C VAL A 272 6.30 -11.97 -4.57
N LEU A 273 7.23 -12.62 -3.88
CA LEU A 273 7.21 -12.73 -2.43
C LEU A 273 7.25 -11.36 -1.75
N SER A 274 8.06 -10.41 -2.26
CA SER A 274 8.13 -9.04 -1.73
C SER A 274 6.83 -8.26 -1.90
N ILE A 275 6.10 -8.47 -3.00
CA ILE A 275 4.79 -7.84 -3.22
C ILE A 275 3.76 -8.39 -2.24
N ILE A 276 3.68 -9.72 -2.10
CA ILE A 276 2.74 -10.38 -1.20
C ILE A 276 3.05 -9.98 0.25
N PHE A 277 4.31 -10.07 0.66
CA PHE A 277 4.79 -9.63 1.97
C PHE A 277 4.42 -8.18 2.26
N GLY A 278 4.76 -7.26 1.34
CA GLY A 278 4.49 -5.84 1.53
C GLY A 278 3.00 -5.53 1.64
N SER A 279 2.16 -6.21 0.85
CA SER A 279 0.71 -6.03 0.88
C SER A 279 0.10 -6.54 2.19
N ILE A 280 0.43 -7.77 2.59
CA ILE A 280 -0.12 -8.40 3.80
C ILE A 280 0.32 -7.63 5.04
N VAL A 281 1.60 -7.31 5.19
CA VAL A 281 2.10 -6.66 6.41
C VAL A 281 1.62 -5.20 6.51
N THR A 282 1.45 -4.51 5.38
CA THR A 282 0.78 -3.19 5.37
C THR A 282 -0.66 -3.33 5.88
N PHE A 283 -1.41 -4.30 5.35
CA PHE A 283 -2.78 -4.54 5.80
C PHE A 283 -2.85 -4.88 7.29
N MET A 284 -1.98 -5.78 7.78
CA MET A 284 -1.88 -6.13 9.20
C MET A 284 -1.60 -4.90 10.07
N SER A 285 -0.69 -4.02 9.64
CA SER A 285 -0.38 -2.79 10.37
C SER A 285 -1.61 -1.88 10.54
N PHE A 286 -2.45 -1.74 9.53
CA PHE A 286 -3.69 -0.96 9.64
C PHE A 286 -4.72 -1.66 10.54
N VAL A 287 -4.96 -2.96 10.34
CA VAL A 287 -5.94 -3.72 11.12
C VAL A 287 -5.56 -3.75 12.60
N MET A 288 -4.30 -4.07 12.91
CA MET A 288 -3.80 -4.07 14.29
C MET A 288 -3.79 -2.66 14.88
N GLY A 289 -3.45 -1.64 14.09
CA GLY A 289 -3.49 -0.24 14.53
C GLY A 289 -4.91 0.20 14.92
N PHE A 290 -5.91 -0.13 14.11
CA PHE A 290 -7.32 0.10 14.45
C PHE A 290 -7.75 -0.69 15.68
N GLY A 291 -7.34 -1.96 15.80
CA GLY A 291 -7.61 -2.77 16.98
C GLY A 291 -7.01 -2.18 18.25
N ALA A 292 -5.77 -1.69 18.19
CA ALA A 292 -5.13 -1.01 19.32
C ALA A 292 -5.90 0.24 19.74
N ILE A 293 -6.35 1.06 18.79
CA ILE A 293 -7.16 2.25 19.10
C ILE A 293 -8.51 1.85 19.71
N ASP A 294 -9.20 0.87 19.14
CA ASP A 294 -10.50 0.41 19.66
C ASP A 294 -10.41 -0.15 21.09
N GLN A 295 -9.29 -0.82 21.43
CA GLN A 295 -9.05 -1.29 22.80
C GLN A 295 -9.07 -0.16 23.85
N LEU A 296 -8.75 1.09 23.50
CA LEU A 296 -8.83 2.22 24.44
C LEU A 296 -10.26 2.44 24.96
N LYS A 297 -11.27 2.08 24.16
CA LYS A 297 -12.68 2.15 24.54
C LYS A 297 -13.11 0.96 25.40
N TRP A 298 -12.59 -0.23 25.13
CA TRP A 298 -13.08 -1.48 25.73
C TRP A 298 -12.20 -2.08 26.83
N ARG A 299 -10.98 -1.53 27.05
CA ARG A 299 -10.06 -1.97 28.12
C ARG A 299 -10.63 -1.73 29.53
N SER A 300 -11.62 -0.85 29.67
CA SER A 300 -12.33 -0.63 30.93
C SER A 300 -13.60 -1.48 31.02
N VAL A 301 -13.77 -2.19 32.14
CA VAL A 301 -14.97 -2.98 32.47
C VAL A 301 -16.20 -2.09 32.74
N ILE A 302 -15.98 -0.79 32.96
CA ILE A 302 -17.02 0.22 33.21
C ILE A 302 -17.30 0.97 31.91
N THR A 303 -18.48 1.59 31.84
CA THR A 303 -18.91 2.35 30.69
C THR A 303 -17.83 3.29 30.12
N PRO A 304 -17.46 3.21 28.82
CA PRO A 304 -16.48 4.11 28.25
C PRO A 304 -16.97 5.55 28.35
N THR A 305 -16.32 6.28 29.24
CA THR A 305 -16.41 7.74 29.30
C THR A 305 -15.15 8.33 28.69
N PRO A 306 -15.17 9.59 28.22
CA PRO A 306 -13.97 10.26 27.71
C PRO A 306 -12.78 10.21 28.69
N LYS A 307 -13.07 10.29 30.00
CA LYS A 307 -12.06 10.17 31.07
C LYS A 307 -11.44 8.78 31.11
N THR A 308 -12.26 7.73 30.97
CA THR A 308 -11.79 6.35 30.99
C THR A 308 -10.93 6.03 29.76
N ILE A 309 -11.35 6.49 28.57
CA ILE A 309 -10.57 6.35 27.33
C ILE A 309 -9.19 7.01 27.49
N MET A 310 -9.15 8.22 28.06
CA MET A 310 -7.90 8.93 28.29
C MET A 310 -7.01 8.26 29.33
N ASN A 311 -7.60 7.62 30.36
CA ASN A 311 -6.84 6.86 31.34
C ASN A 311 -6.26 5.56 30.76
N ASN A 312 -6.94 4.95 29.78
CA ASN A 312 -6.43 3.77 29.08
C ASN A 312 -5.29 4.11 28.10
N PHE A 313 -5.10 5.39 27.77
CA PHE A 313 -3.96 5.88 27.02
C PHE A 313 -2.73 5.95 27.93
N ASP A 314 -2.10 4.81 28.16
CA ASP A 314 -0.95 4.68 29.04
C ASP A 314 0.31 4.22 28.27
N ALA A 315 1.45 4.20 28.96
CA ALA A 315 2.71 3.76 28.35
C ALA A 315 2.64 2.30 27.86
N ASN A 316 1.88 1.45 28.55
CA ASN A 316 1.67 0.06 28.13
C ASN A 316 0.99 0.01 26.77
N TRP A 317 -0.13 0.72 26.59
CA TRP A 317 -0.81 0.82 25.32
C TRP A 317 0.09 1.37 24.20
N VAL A 318 0.82 2.46 24.47
CA VAL A 318 1.71 3.07 23.47
C VAL A 318 2.78 2.10 22.99
N PHE A 319 3.45 1.39 23.91
CA PHE A 319 4.61 0.57 23.55
C PHE A 319 4.28 -0.88 23.21
N VAL A 320 3.23 -1.46 23.79
CA VAL A 320 2.88 -2.88 23.63
C VAL A 320 1.86 -3.07 22.53
N ASP A 321 0.87 -2.19 22.43
CA ASP A 321 -0.26 -2.37 21.52
C ASP A 321 -0.13 -1.51 20.27
N PHE A 322 0.21 -0.22 20.43
CA PHE A 322 0.22 0.74 19.33
C PHE A 322 1.54 0.76 18.54
N ALA A 323 2.68 0.96 19.20
CA ALA A 323 3.97 1.10 18.53
C ALA A 323 4.34 -0.04 17.56
N PRO A 324 4.14 -1.33 17.90
CA PRO A 324 4.46 -2.43 16.98
C PRO A 324 3.74 -2.33 15.65
N THR A 325 2.50 -1.84 15.65
CA THR A 325 1.68 -1.72 14.44
C THR A 325 2.27 -0.72 13.47
N TYR A 326 2.83 0.39 13.95
CA TYR A 326 3.56 1.35 13.12
C TYR A 326 4.93 0.81 12.68
N VAL A 327 5.64 0.11 13.57
CA VAL A 327 6.94 -0.51 13.23
C VAL A 327 6.80 -1.50 12.08
N LEU A 328 5.70 -2.27 12.02
CA LEU A 328 5.39 -3.12 10.87
C LEU A 328 5.27 -2.34 9.55
N LEU A 329 4.58 -1.19 9.56
CA LEU A 329 4.44 -0.35 8.36
C LEU A 329 5.80 0.21 7.91
N LEU A 330 6.60 0.68 8.87
CA LEU A 330 7.90 1.26 8.60
C LEU A 330 8.84 0.21 8.02
N LEU A 331 8.83 -0.99 8.58
CA LEU A 331 9.59 -2.14 8.12
C LEU A 331 9.23 -2.50 6.67
N VAL A 332 7.94 -2.57 6.33
CA VAL A 332 7.48 -2.80 4.95
C VAL A 332 7.95 -1.68 4.02
N SER A 333 7.79 -0.43 4.44
CA SER A 333 8.17 0.73 3.64
C SER A 333 9.67 0.68 3.29
N VAL A 334 10.49 0.34 4.28
CA VAL A 334 11.94 0.14 4.12
C VAL A 334 12.24 -1.05 3.21
N ALA A 335 11.57 -2.19 3.40
CA ALA A 335 11.79 -3.40 2.62
C ALA A 335 11.42 -3.21 1.14
N VAL A 336 10.25 -2.62 0.85
CA VAL A 336 9.79 -2.32 -0.51
C VAL A 336 10.76 -1.35 -1.19
N PHE A 337 11.18 -0.28 -0.50
CA PHE A 337 12.13 0.68 -1.04
C PHE A 337 13.47 0.02 -1.39
N PHE A 338 14.08 -0.71 -0.46
CA PHE A 338 15.38 -1.34 -0.71
C PHE A 338 15.31 -2.45 -1.76
N THR A 339 14.21 -3.20 -1.84
CA THR A 339 14.01 -4.23 -2.85
C THR A 339 13.92 -3.62 -4.25
N LEU A 340 13.11 -2.58 -4.44
CA LEU A 340 13.03 -1.84 -5.70
C LEU A 340 14.37 -1.21 -6.11
N VAL A 341 15.05 -0.54 -5.17
CA VAL A 341 16.31 0.14 -5.47
C VAL A 341 17.43 -0.85 -5.77
N SER A 342 17.54 -1.94 -5.01
CA SER A 342 18.60 -2.95 -5.22
C SER A 342 18.43 -3.69 -6.54
N ARG A 343 17.20 -4.05 -6.91
CA ARG A 343 16.86 -4.69 -8.19
C ARG A 343 17.28 -3.85 -9.39
N HIS A 344 17.11 -2.53 -9.31
CA HIS A 344 17.38 -1.62 -10.41
C HIS A 344 18.64 -0.76 -10.21
N ALA A 345 19.59 -1.20 -9.37
CA ALA A 345 20.88 -0.54 -9.26
C ALA A 345 21.70 -0.74 -10.55
N THR A 346 22.16 0.35 -11.16
CA THR A 346 23.05 0.33 -12.32
C THR A 346 24.51 0.12 -11.87
N LYS A 347 25.33 -0.54 -12.69
CA LYS A 347 26.78 -0.63 -12.45
C LYS A 347 27.32 0.81 -12.37
N LYS A 348 28.02 1.16 -11.29
CA LYS A 348 28.95 2.30 -11.34
C LYS A 348 30.02 1.84 -12.36
N ALA A 349 30.17 2.56 -13.47
CA ALA A 349 31.21 2.23 -14.45
C ALA A 349 32.53 2.10 -13.68
N ALA A 350 33.19 0.94 -13.82
CA ALA A 350 34.56 0.81 -13.35
C ALA A 350 35.34 1.95 -14.01
N ALA A 351 36.13 2.68 -13.22
CA ALA A 351 37.05 3.66 -13.77
C ALA A 351 37.86 2.96 -14.88
N PRO A 352 38.12 3.63 -16.02
CA PRO A 352 38.95 3.03 -17.05
C PRO A 352 40.26 2.62 -16.40
N GLU A 353 40.59 1.32 -16.45
CA GLU A 353 41.95 0.87 -16.21
C GLU A 353 42.82 1.65 -17.18
N THR A 354 43.62 2.56 -16.63
CA THR A 354 44.76 3.13 -17.33
C THR A 354 45.68 1.96 -17.61
N VAL A 355 45.54 1.40 -18.81
CA VAL A 355 46.53 0.49 -19.38
C VAL A 355 47.78 1.35 -19.56
N ASP A 356 48.68 1.30 -18.57
CA ASP A 356 50.05 1.75 -18.74
C ASP A 356 50.68 0.86 -19.82
N ALA A 357 50.65 1.37 -21.05
CA ALA A 357 51.55 0.93 -22.09
C ALA A 357 52.93 1.47 -21.75
N ALA A 358 53.77 0.64 -21.13
CA ALA A 358 55.21 0.85 -21.08
C ALA A 358 55.89 -0.30 -21.83
N ALA A 359 56.32 0.05 -23.03
CA ALA A 359 57.31 -0.65 -23.84
C ALA A 359 58.72 -0.46 -23.27
#